data_AF-A0A6N2HEZ7-F1
#
_entry.id   AF-A0A6N2HEZ7-F1
#
_cell.length_a   1.000
_cell.length_b   1.000
_cell.length_c   1.000
_cell.angle_alpha   90.00
_cell.angle_beta   90.00
_cell.angle_gamma   90.00
#
_symmetry.space_group_name_H-M   'P 1'
#
loop_
_entity.id
_entity.type
_entity.pdbx_description
1 polymer ?
#
loop_
_entity_poly.entity_id
_entity_poly.type
_entity_poly.pdbx_seq_one_letter_code
_entity_poly.pdbx_strand_id
1 'polypeptide(L)'
;NPPTAPPTDPARTGRASTLPYEEVTEPGYPAAYTAGLLIEPTGDGAVLTGTCPRCHCATVYTWTRSVVRSAPRVVRSGPSGTGLVPVPVLCVCRTEHPGRPGDEEGCGAYWNILLERARR
;
A
#
# COMPACT_ATOMS: atom_id res chain seq x y z
N ASN A 1 -44.56 -2.07 17.86
CA ASN A 1 -43.36 -2.33 17.04
C ASN A 1 -42.14 -1.76 17.72
N PRO A 2 -41.19 -2.58 18.20
CA PRO A 2 -39.90 -2.06 18.64
C PRO A 2 -39.07 -1.68 17.41
N PRO A 3 -38.15 -0.69 17.51
CA PRO A 3 -37.24 -0.37 16.44
C PRO A 3 -36.20 -1.48 16.27
N THR A 4 -36.12 -2.03 15.05
CA THR A 4 -35.10 -2.98 14.62
C THR A 4 -33.72 -2.34 14.81
N ALA A 5 -32.90 -2.89 15.70
CA ALA A 5 -31.48 -2.54 15.77
C ALA A 5 -30.81 -2.87 14.42
N PRO A 6 -29.88 -2.04 13.92
CA PRO A 6 -29.14 -2.37 12.70
C PRO A 6 -28.30 -3.63 12.92
N PRO A 7 -28.10 -4.47 11.90
CA PRO A 7 -27.25 -5.65 12.01
C PRO A 7 -25.82 -5.20 12.35
N THR A 8 -25.31 -5.65 13.49
CA THR A 8 -23.91 -5.50 13.86
C THR A 8 -23.08 -6.32 12.88
N ASP A 9 -22.47 -5.67 11.90
CA ASP A 9 -21.57 -6.31 10.94
C ASP A 9 -20.39 -6.95 11.70
N PRO A 10 -20.25 -8.29 11.72
CA PRO A 10 -19.17 -8.97 12.42
C PRO A 10 -17.80 -8.79 11.73
N ALA A 11 -17.74 -8.14 10.57
CA ALA A 11 -16.48 -7.89 9.86
C ALA A 11 -15.53 -6.90 10.57
N ARG A 12 -16.02 -6.15 11.57
CA ARG A 12 -15.22 -5.20 12.36
C ARG A 12 -14.54 -5.89 13.56
N THR A 13 -13.84 -6.97 13.31
CA THR A 13 -12.95 -7.56 14.33
C THR A 13 -11.56 -7.67 13.74
N GLY A 14 -10.96 -6.52 13.45
CA GLY A 14 -9.52 -6.46 13.22
C GLY A 14 -8.84 -6.96 14.49
N ARG A 15 -8.00 -8.01 14.40
CA ARG A 15 -7.13 -8.37 15.52
C ARG A 15 -6.36 -7.10 15.91
N ALA A 16 -6.28 -6.80 17.20
CA ALA A 16 -5.36 -5.77 17.66
C ALA A 16 -3.93 -6.31 17.54
N SER A 17 -3.05 -5.54 16.89
CA SER A 17 -1.62 -5.79 16.90
C SER A 17 -1.03 -5.24 18.20
N THR A 18 -0.01 -5.91 18.74
CA THR A 18 0.82 -5.34 19.81
C THR A 18 1.75 -4.25 19.28
N LEU A 19 1.96 -4.19 17.96
CA LEU A 19 2.87 -3.22 17.33
C LEU A 19 2.19 -1.84 17.24
N PRO A 20 2.79 -0.76 17.79
CA PRO A 20 2.24 0.59 17.70
C PRO A 20 2.33 1.16 16.28
N TYR A 21 1.45 2.12 15.99
CA TYR A 21 1.56 2.94 14.78
C TYR A 21 2.89 3.72 14.82
N GLU A 22 3.61 3.71 13.71
CA GLU A 22 4.85 4.47 13.55
C GLU A 22 5.12 4.66 12.06
N GLU A 23 5.37 5.91 11.67
CA GLU A 23 5.81 6.25 10.33
C GLU A 23 7.28 5.91 10.17
N VAL A 24 7.55 4.78 9.51
CA VAL A 24 8.91 4.26 9.40
C VAL A 24 9.14 3.55 8.07
N THR A 25 10.36 3.65 7.56
CA THR A 25 10.88 2.88 6.43
C THR A 25 12.22 2.27 6.80
N GLU A 26 12.49 1.06 6.31
CA GLU A 26 13.80 0.44 6.44
C GLU A 26 14.30 -0.06 5.07
N PRO A 27 15.63 -0.12 4.84
CA PRO A 27 16.20 -0.57 3.57
C PRO A 27 15.75 -1.98 3.14
N GLY A 28 15.42 -2.86 4.10
CA GLY A 28 15.00 -4.24 3.82
C GLY A 28 13.53 -4.41 3.43
N TYR A 29 12.68 -3.41 3.68
CA TYR A 29 11.23 -3.50 3.45
C TYR A 29 10.85 -3.81 2.00
N PRO A 30 11.45 -3.18 0.97
CA PRO A 30 11.15 -3.51 -0.43
C PRO A 30 11.41 -4.98 -0.74
N ALA A 31 12.59 -5.49 -0.39
CA ALA A 31 12.97 -6.88 -0.67
C ALA A 31 12.04 -7.87 0.04
N ALA A 32 11.78 -7.65 1.33
CA ALA A 32 10.88 -8.49 2.12
C ALA A 32 9.44 -8.48 1.58
N TYR A 33 8.92 -7.32 1.19
CA TYR A 33 7.58 -7.19 0.61
C TYR A 33 7.48 -7.88 -0.76
N THR A 34 8.46 -7.65 -1.64
CA THR A 34 8.44 -8.21 -3.01
C THR A 34 8.62 -9.73 -3.06
N ALA A 35 9.19 -10.36 -2.03
CA ALA A 35 9.42 -11.81 -1.98
C ALA A 35 8.13 -12.66 -2.05
N GLY A 36 7.00 -12.11 -1.62
CA GLY A 36 5.68 -12.77 -1.67
C GLY A 36 4.61 -11.92 -2.36
N LEU A 37 5.02 -10.93 -3.15
CA LEU A 37 4.10 -9.97 -3.75
C LEU A 37 3.36 -10.58 -4.93
N LEU A 38 2.04 -10.48 -4.90
CA LEU A 38 1.17 -10.74 -6.04
C LEU A 38 0.80 -9.41 -6.70
N ILE A 39 0.93 -9.36 -8.02
CA ILE A 39 0.67 -8.16 -8.82
C ILE A 39 -0.42 -8.50 -9.83
N GLU A 40 -1.54 -7.80 -9.73
CA GLU A 40 -2.64 -7.88 -10.70
C GLU A 40 -2.66 -6.58 -11.51
N PRO A 41 -2.26 -6.60 -12.80
CA PRO A 41 -2.34 -5.44 -13.65
C PRO A 41 -3.78 -4.96 -13.83
N THR A 42 -3.99 -3.66 -13.76
CA THR A 42 -5.26 -3.02 -14.12
C THR A 42 -5.07 -2.15 -15.37
N GLY A 43 -6.15 -1.72 -16.00
CA GLY A 43 -6.09 -0.87 -17.20
C GLY A 43 -5.16 0.34 -17.05
N ASP A 44 -5.19 0.97 -15.87
CA ASP A 44 -4.45 2.20 -15.57
C ASP A 44 -3.45 2.05 -14.41
N GLY A 45 -3.10 0.82 -14.00
CA GLY A 45 -2.30 0.63 -12.80
C GLY A 45 -2.03 -0.83 -12.46
N ALA A 46 -1.96 -1.11 -11.17
CA ALA A 46 -1.86 -2.46 -10.62
C ALA A 46 -2.45 -2.52 -9.21
N VAL A 47 -3.02 -3.67 -8.84
CA VAL A 47 -3.32 -4.03 -7.47
C VAL A 47 -2.15 -4.86 -6.94
N LEU A 48 -1.60 -4.45 -5.80
CA LEU A 48 -0.46 -5.04 -5.14
C LEU A 48 -0.94 -5.75 -3.87
N THR A 49 -0.93 -7.08 -3.87
CA THR A 49 -1.34 -7.89 -2.72
C THR A 49 -0.12 -8.54 -2.10
N GLY A 50 0.16 -8.21 -0.84
CA GLY A 50 1.35 -8.73 -0.15
C GLY A 50 1.24 -8.66 1.36
N THR A 51 2.37 -8.89 2.04
CA THR A 51 2.47 -8.90 3.50
C THR A 51 3.35 -7.74 3.95
N CYS A 52 2.84 -6.90 4.85
CA CYS A 52 3.62 -5.78 5.40
C CYS A 52 4.90 -6.31 6.07
N PRO A 53 6.10 -5.81 5.71
CA PRO A 53 7.35 -6.29 6.28
C PRO A 53 7.53 -5.92 7.76
N ARG A 54 6.80 -4.90 8.26
CA ARG A 54 6.85 -4.45 9.65
C ARG A 54 5.85 -5.18 10.55
N CYS A 55 4.57 -5.18 10.18
CA CYS A 55 3.50 -5.75 11.03
C CYS A 55 3.04 -7.15 10.62
N HIS A 56 3.56 -7.69 9.52
CA HIS A 56 3.24 -9.01 8.97
C HIS A 56 1.75 -9.25 8.65
N CYS A 57 0.94 -8.19 8.62
CA CYS A 57 -0.44 -8.26 8.20
C CYS A 57 -0.55 -8.26 6.68
N ALA A 58 -1.57 -8.93 6.15
CA ALA A 58 -1.92 -8.83 4.74
C ALA A 58 -2.32 -7.38 4.41
N THR A 59 -1.87 -6.90 3.25
CA THR A 59 -2.17 -5.56 2.74
C THR A 59 -2.44 -5.63 1.24
N VAL A 60 -3.46 -4.89 0.80
CA VAL A 60 -3.84 -4.77 -0.62
C VAL A 60 -3.76 -3.30 -0.98
N TYR A 61 -2.74 -2.93 -1.76
CA TYR A 61 -2.45 -1.56 -2.14
C TYR A 61 -2.76 -1.35 -3.63
N THR A 62 -3.63 -0.40 -3.94
CA THR A 62 -3.95 -0.05 -5.34
C THR A 62 -3.04 1.07 -5.80
N TRP A 63 -2.18 0.78 -6.78
CA TRP A 63 -1.36 1.77 -7.43
C TRP A 63 -1.97 2.17 -8.78
N THR A 64 -2.19 3.46 -8.99
CA THR A 64 -2.59 4.01 -10.29
C THR A 64 -1.42 4.74 -10.94
N ARG A 65 -1.17 4.48 -12.23
CA ARG A 65 -0.30 5.33 -13.06
C ARG A 65 -0.97 6.69 -13.13
N SER A 66 -0.34 7.69 -12.53
CA SER A 66 -0.94 9.00 -12.29
C SER A 66 -1.73 9.57 -13.48
N VAL A 67 -2.97 9.97 -13.22
CA VAL A 67 -3.79 10.88 -14.06
C VAL A 67 -3.30 12.32 -13.87
N VAL A 68 -2.09 12.64 -14.32
CA VAL A 68 -1.62 14.03 -14.31
C VAL A 68 -2.16 14.74 -15.54
N ARG A 69 -3.09 15.70 -15.36
CA ARG A 69 -3.27 16.77 -16.37
C ARG A 69 -1.91 17.44 -16.52
N SER A 70 -1.31 17.31 -17.69
CA SER A 70 0.00 17.83 -18.09
C SER A 70 0.38 19.13 -17.37
N ALA A 71 1.24 19.05 -16.37
CA ALA A 71 2.07 20.18 -15.93
C ALA A 71 3.43 20.09 -16.65
N PRO A 72 4.08 21.22 -16.98
CA PRO A 72 5.21 21.24 -17.91
C PRO A 72 6.40 20.46 -17.33
N ARG A 73 6.97 19.61 -18.17
CA ARG A 73 8.08 18.71 -17.83
C ARG A 73 9.29 19.51 -17.35
N VAL A 74 9.62 19.39 -16.07
CA VAL A 74 11.02 19.50 -15.65
C VAL A 74 11.62 18.10 -15.82
N VAL A 75 12.12 17.83 -17.02
CA VAL A 75 12.88 16.62 -17.33
C VAL A 75 14.21 16.74 -16.58
N ARG A 76 14.35 16.03 -15.45
CA ARG A 76 15.68 15.62 -14.99
C ARG A 76 16.04 14.34 -15.75
N SER A 77 16.89 14.49 -16.75
CA SER A 77 17.50 13.41 -17.51
C SER A 77 18.38 12.57 -16.58
N GLY A 78 17.89 11.39 -16.17
CA GLY A 78 18.69 10.27 -15.69
C GLY A 78 18.76 9.19 -16.80
N PRO A 79 19.79 8.32 -16.82
CA PRO A 79 20.15 7.55 -17.99
C PRO A 79 19.03 6.62 -18.45
N SER A 80 18.91 6.50 -19.76
CA SER A 80 17.97 5.71 -20.55
C SER A 80 17.55 4.37 -19.94
N GLY A 81 16.23 4.17 -19.80
CA GLY A 81 15.59 3.07 -20.54
C GLY A 81 15.38 1.70 -19.89
N THR A 82 15.21 1.57 -18.57
CA THR A 82 14.84 0.26 -17.98
C THR A 82 13.33 -0.01 -17.94
N GLY A 83 12.47 0.98 -18.23
CA GLY A 83 11.02 0.81 -18.13
C GLY A 83 10.51 0.64 -16.68
N LEU A 84 11.40 0.71 -15.68
CA LEU A 84 11.05 0.62 -14.26
C LEU A 84 10.47 1.94 -13.74
N VAL A 85 9.45 1.85 -12.90
CA VAL A 85 8.77 2.98 -12.26
C VAL A 85 8.84 2.78 -10.74
N PRO A 86 9.35 3.75 -9.97
CA PRO A 86 9.26 3.72 -8.53
C PRO A 86 7.80 3.91 -8.10
N VAL A 87 7.33 3.00 -7.25
CA VAL A 87 5.98 3.00 -6.69
C VAL A 87 6.08 3.10 -5.17
N PRO A 88 5.63 4.21 -4.56
CA PRO A 88 5.49 4.27 -3.12
C PRO A 88 4.37 3.33 -2.68
N VAL A 89 4.63 2.54 -1.65
CA VAL A 89 3.66 1.63 -1.03
C VAL A 89 3.58 1.99 0.45
N LEU A 90 2.36 2.13 0.94
CA LEU A 90 2.07 2.26 2.36
C LEU A 90 1.41 0.98 2.84
N CYS A 91 1.70 0.58 4.08
CA CYS A 91 0.91 -0.45 4.74
C CYS A 91 -0.52 0.08 4.90
N VAL A 92 -1.50 -0.63 4.34
CA VAL A 92 -2.94 -0.32 4.45
C VAL A 92 -3.69 -1.51 5.07
N CYS A 93 -3.04 -2.23 5.99
CA CYS A 93 -3.69 -3.32 6.71
C CYS A 93 -4.82 -2.79 7.60
N ARG A 94 -5.84 -3.62 7.83
CA ARG A 94 -7.01 -3.25 8.67
C ARG A 94 -6.86 -3.64 10.15
N THR A 95 -5.69 -4.15 10.52
CA THR A 95 -5.34 -4.53 11.90
C THR A 95 -5.26 -3.27 12.76
N GLU A 96 -5.77 -3.30 13.99
CA GLU A 96 -5.67 -2.15 14.89
C GLU A 96 -4.24 -2.00 15.41
N HIS A 97 -3.74 -0.76 15.46
CA HIS A 97 -2.38 -0.43 15.88
C HIS A 97 -2.44 0.66 16.96
N PRO A 98 -1.92 0.41 18.18
CA PRO A 98 -1.94 1.40 19.26
C PRO A 98 -1.34 2.74 18.82
N GLY A 99 -2.05 3.83 19.10
CA GLY A 99 -1.60 5.19 18.77
C GLY A 99 -1.80 5.61 17.31
N ARG A 100 -2.50 4.81 16.48
CA ARG A 100 -2.84 5.21 15.11
C ARG A 100 -3.77 6.43 15.09
N PRO A 101 -3.44 7.51 14.35
CA PRO A 101 -4.35 8.63 14.11
C PRO A 101 -5.65 8.16 13.43
N GLY A 102 -6.78 8.84 13.71
CA GLY A 102 -8.09 8.40 13.23
C GLY A 102 -8.29 8.50 11.71
N ASP A 103 -7.46 9.28 11.03
CA ASP A 103 -7.41 9.50 9.59
C ASP A 103 -6.34 8.67 8.86
N GLU A 104 -5.56 7.87 9.60
CA GLU A 104 -4.49 7.04 9.05
C GLU A 104 -4.88 5.56 8.94
N GLU A 105 -4.23 4.87 8.01
CA GLU A 105 -4.44 3.43 7.76
C GLU A 105 -3.17 2.61 8.04
N GLY A 106 -3.35 1.31 8.30
CA GLY A 106 -2.25 0.38 8.52
C GLY A 106 -1.43 0.67 9.77
N CYS A 107 -0.13 0.33 9.72
CA CYS A 107 0.80 0.51 10.83
C CYS A 107 1.70 1.76 10.69
N GLY A 108 1.58 2.53 9.60
CA GLY A 108 2.48 3.65 9.29
C GLY A 108 3.77 3.25 8.53
N ALA A 109 4.05 1.96 8.34
CA ALA A 109 5.21 1.55 7.54
C ALA A 109 5.03 1.91 6.06
N TYR A 110 6.09 2.45 5.44
CA TYR A 110 6.12 2.77 4.02
C TYR A 110 7.43 2.33 3.38
N TRP A 111 7.42 2.09 2.07
CA TRP A 111 8.59 1.70 1.27
C TRP A 111 8.36 2.00 -0.21
N ASN A 112 9.41 1.91 -1.03
CA ASN A 112 9.31 2.04 -2.48
C ASN A 112 9.65 0.71 -3.14
N ILE A 113 8.84 0.27 -4.10
CA ILE A 113 9.18 -0.83 -5.01
C ILE A 113 9.43 -0.30 -6.41
N LEU A 114 10.06 -1.12 -7.26
CA LEU A 114 10.19 -0.83 -8.69
C LEU A 114 9.24 -1.77 -9.46
N LEU A 115 8.38 -1.20 -10.30
CA LEU A 115 7.53 -1.96 -11.22
C LEU A 115 7.99 -1.77 -12.65
N GLU A 116 8.08 -2.85 -13.41
CA GLU A 116 8.29 -2.79 -14.86
C GLU A 116 7.03 -2.29 -15.55
N ARG A 117 7.17 -1.31 -16.45
CA ARG A 117 6.13 -1.01 -17.43
C ARG A 117 6.07 -2.17 -18.41
N ALA A 118 4.93 -2.86 -18.44
CA ALA A 118 4.63 -3.78 -19.52
C ALA A 118 4.82 -3.07 -20.87
N ARG A 119 5.70 -3.61 -21.70
CA ARG A 119 5.84 -3.16 -23.09
C ARG A 119 4.56 -3.62 -23.82
N ARG A 120 3.83 -2.68 -24.41
CA ARG A 120 2.73 -3.02 -25.33
C ARG A 120 3.29 -3.56 -26.62
#